data_AF-A0A958B3D8-F1
#
_entry.id   AF-A0A958B3D8-F1
#
_cell.length_a   1.000
_cell.length_b   1.000
_cell.length_c   1.000
_cell.angle_alpha   90.00
_cell.angle_beta   90.00
_cell.angle_gamma   90.00
#
_symmetry.space_group_name_H-M   'P 1'
#
loop_
_entity.id
_entity.type
_entity.pdbx_description
1 polymer ?
#
loop_
_entity_poly.entity_id
_entity_poly.type
_entity_poly.pdbx_seq_one_letter_code
_entity_poly.pdbx_strand_id
1 'polypeptide(L)' 'ARPFVANTDSEDLVALKELIEAGLVTPVIDRTYPLSRTPEALSYTGKGHVRGKVVIVVEEGENS' A
#
# COMPACT_ATOMS: atom_id res chain seq x y z
N ALA A 1 7.15 24.51 -4.51
CA ALA A 1 6.27 23.46 -5.07
C ALA A 1 5.31 23.01 -3.97
N ARG A 2 4.01 22.86 -4.25
CA ARG A 2 3.10 22.18 -3.31
C ARG A 2 3.34 20.68 -3.42
N PRO A 3 3.50 19.94 -2.31
CA PRO A 3 3.62 18.49 -2.40
C PRO A 3 2.31 17.93 -2.95
N PHE A 4 2.41 17.03 -3.93
CA PHE A 4 1.27 16.24 -4.42
C PHE A 4 0.99 15.18 -3.37
N VAL A 5 0.17 15.52 -2.38
CA VAL A 5 -0.28 14.63 -1.31
C VAL A 5 -1.70 14.21 -1.64
N ALA A 6 -1.94 12.91 -1.69
CA ALA A 6 -3.29 12.38 -1.86
C ALA A 6 -4.15 12.77 -0.64
N ASN A 7 -5.32 13.35 -0.88
CA ASN A 7 -6.37 13.39 0.13
C ASN A 7 -6.98 11.99 0.18
N THR A 8 -7.11 11.43 1.38
CA THR A 8 -7.65 10.08 1.54
C THR A 8 -9.07 10.21 2.04
N ASP A 9 -10.02 10.34 1.12
CA ASP A 9 -11.45 10.25 1.41
C ASP A 9 -12.04 8.96 0.82
N SER A 10 -13.24 8.61 1.28
CA SER A 10 -13.90 7.37 0.87
C SER A 10 -14.28 7.34 -0.60
N GLU A 11 -14.62 8.49 -1.19
CA GLU A 11 -15.05 8.59 -2.58
C GLU A 11 -13.88 8.29 -3.52
N ASP A 12 -12.72 8.87 -3.26
CA ASP A 12 -11.48 8.61 -4.00
C ASP A 12 -11.05 7.14 -3.91
N LEU A 13 -11.20 6.50 -2.74
CA LEU A 13 -10.89 5.07 -2.58
C LEU A 13 -11.87 4.17 -3.36
N VAL A 14 -13.15 4.53 -3.41
CA VAL A 14 -14.15 3.80 -4.23
C VAL A 14 -13.81 3.94 -5.71
N ALA A 15 -13.52 5.14 -6.18
CA ALA A 15 -13.12 5.36 -7.57
C ALA A 15 -11.83 4.58 -7.92
N LEU A 16 -10.83 4.58 -7.03
CA LEU A 16 -9.60 3.81 -7.24
C LEU A 16 -9.87 2.30 -7.29
N LYS A 17 -10.78 1.79 -6.45
CA LYS A 17 -11.20 0.38 -6.47
C LYS A 17 -11.82 0.01 -7.82
N GLU A 18 -12.75 0.82 -8.33
CA GLU A 18 -13.41 0.56 -9.62
C GLU A 18 -12.40 0.49 -10.77
N LEU A 19 -11.41 1.39 -10.79
CA LEU A 19 -10.35 1.38 -11.80
C LEU A 19 -9.46 0.13 -11.73
N ILE A 20 -9.20 -0.38 -10.51
CA ILE A 20 -8.43 -1.61 -10.30
C ILE A 20 -9.25 -2.82 -10.75
N GLU A 21 -10.52 -2.91 -10.37
CA GLU A 21 -11.43 -4.00 -10.76
C GLU A 21 -11.66 -4.05 -12.28
N ALA A 22 -11.71 -2.90 -12.94
CA ALA A 22 -11.79 -2.80 -14.40
C ALA A 22 -10.47 -3.14 -15.12
N GLY A 23 -9.37 -3.37 -14.39
CA GLY A 23 -8.05 -3.64 -14.97
C GLY A 23 -7.37 -2.43 -15.60
N LEU A 24 -7.92 -1.23 -15.43
CA LEU A 24 -7.37 0.03 -15.96
C LEU A 24 -6.16 0.53 -15.14
N VAL A 25 -6.10 0.14 -13.87
CA VAL A 25 -4.99 0.45 -12.96
C VAL A 25 -4.49 -0.85 -12.32
N THR A 26 -3.19 -1.11 -12.41
CA THR A 26 -2.54 -2.22 -11.70
C THR A 26 -1.50 -1.67 -10.73
N PRO A 27 -1.69 -1.80 -9.41
CA PRO A 27 -0.70 -1.35 -8.45
C PRO A 27 0.58 -2.20 -8.54
N VAL A 28 1.73 -1.53 -8.65
CA VAL A 28 3.03 -2.21 -8.58
C VAL A 28 3.39 -2.44 -7.13
N ILE A 29 3.54 -3.70 -6.75
CA ILE A 29 4.03 -4.09 -5.42
C ILE A 29 5.55 -4.22 -5.49
N ASP A 30 6.25 -3.47 -4.66
CA ASP A 30 7.71 -3.54 -4.56
C ASP A 30 8.13 -4.72 -3.67
N ARG A 31 7.59 -4.74 -2.44
CA ARG A 31 7.91 -5.75 -1.43
C ARG A 31 6.74 -6.04 -0.53
N THR A 32 6.73 -7.25 -0.02
CA THR A 32 5.74 -7.74 0.94
C THR A 32 6.46 -8.23 2.20
N TYR A 33 5.98 -7.82 3.37
CA TYR A 33 6.50 -8.24 4.67
C TYR A 33 5.38 -8.79 5.54
N PRO A 34 5.62 -9.79 6.41
CA PRO A 34 4.65 -10.12 7.46
C PRO A 34 4.56 -8.98 8.49
N LEU A 35 3.45 -8.91 9.23
CA LEU A 35 3.23 -7.91 10.26
C LEU A 35 4.40 -7.82 11.28
N SER A 36 4.99 -8.95 11.64
CA SER A 36 6.15 -9.03 12.54
C SER A 36 7.40 -8.30 12.05
N ARG A 37 7.49 -8.02 10.74
CA ARG A 37 8.63 -7.33 10.09
C ARG A 37 8.33 -5.87 9.71
N THR A 38 7.29 -5.27 10.28
CA THR A 38 6.97 -3.85 10.07
C THR A 38 8.16 -2.90 10.31
N PRO A 39 9.02 -3.08 11.34
CA PRO A 39 10.20 -2.23 11.52
C PRO A 39 11.17 -2.26 10.33
N GLU A 40 11.34 -3.43 9.69
CA GLU A 40 12.18 -3.59 8.50
C GLU A 40 11.56 -2.90 7.29
N ALA A 41 10.24 -3.03 7.11
CA ALA A 41 9.49 -2.38 6.04
C ALA A 41 9.56 -0.84 6.12
N LEU A 42 9.44 -0.27 7.33
CA LEU A 42 9.60 1.17 7.56
C LEU A 42 11.03 1.62 7.31
N SER A 43 12.02 0.85 7.78
CA SER A 43 13.44 1.14 7.54
C SER A 43 13.79 1.11 6.04
N TYR A 44 13.20 0.19 5.28
CA TYR A 44 13.32 0.13 3.82
C TYR A 44 12.70 1.36 3.15
N THR A 45 11.51 1.75 3.58
CA THR A 45 10.77 2.90 3.02
C THR A 45 11.50 4.22 3.27
N GLY A 46 12.02 4.43 4.49
CA GLY A 46 12.76 5.62 4.87
C GLY A 46 14.08 5.83 4.10
N LYS A 47 14.61 4.78 3.44
CA LYS A 47 15.80 4.89 2.58
C LYS A 47 15.50 5.52 1.21
N GLY A 48 14.24 5.78 0.87
CA GLY A 48 13.86 6.48 -0.37
C GLY A 48 14.01 5.68 -1.68
N HIS A 49 14.23 4.37 -1.58
CA HIS A 49 14.45 3.49 -2.75
C HIS A 49 13.20 2.71 -3.18
N VAL A 50 12.03 3.00 -2.61
CA VAL A 50 10.81 2.23 -2.88
C VAL A 50 10.33 2.45 -4.31
N ARG A 51 10.14 1.35 -5.05
CA ARG A 51 9.63 1.34 -6.42
C ARG A 51 8.25 0.70 -6.47
N GLY A 52 7.26 1.36 -5.88
CA GLY A 52 5.88 0.89 -5.82
C GLY A 52 5.31 0.96 -4.40
N LYS A 53 4.41 0.03 -4.07
CA LYS A 53 3.82 -0.10 -2.74
C LYS A 53 4.54 -1.18 -1.93
N VAL A 54 4.77 -0.89 -0.65
CA VAL A 54 5.18 -1.88 0.35
C VAL A 54 3.91 -2.40 1.02
N VAL A 55 3.72 -3.71 1.01
CA VAL A 55 2.54 -4.37 1.59
C VAL A 55 2.93 -5.08 2.88
N ILE A 56 2.13 -4.90 3.92
CA ILE A 56 2.22 -5.69 5.16
C ILE A 56 1.12 -6.73 5.14
N VAL A 57 1.49 -8.01 5.22
CA VAL A 57 0.56 -9.12 5.35
C VAL A 57 0.29 -9.35 6.82
N VAL A 58 -0.98 -9.25 7.18
CA VAL A 58 -1.50 -9.65 8.49
C VAL A 58 -1.98 -11.08 8.33
N GLU A 59 -1.44 -12.00 9.14
CA GLU A 59 -1.99 -13.34 9.22
C GLU A 59 -3.35 -13.24 9.93
N GLU A 60 -4.37 -13.90 9.38
CA GLU A 60 -5.65 -14.06 10.08
C GLU A 60 -5.37 -14.84 11.37
N GLY A 61 -5.39 -14.15 12.52
CA GLY A 61 -5.59 -14.84 13.78
C GLY A 61 -6.96 -15.51 13.73
N GLU A 62 -7.08 -16.75 14.23
CA GLU A 62 -8.35 -17.48 14.31
C GLU A 62 -9.44 -16.55 14.85
N ASN A 63 -10.31 -16.09 13.95
CA ASN A 63 -11.44 -15.25 14.29
C ASN A 63 -12.53 -16.19 14.85
N SER A 64 -12.34 -16.62 16.10
CA SER A 64 -13.32 -17.39 16.87
C SER A 64 -14.56 -16.55 17.17
#